data_AF-A0A821WJ94-F1
#
_entry.id   AF-A0A821WJ94-F1
#
_cell.length_a   1.000
_cell.length_b   1.000
_cell.length_c   1.000
_cell.angle_alpha   90.00
_cell.angle_beta   90.00
_cell.angle_gamma   90.00
#
_symmetry.space_group_name_H-M   'P 1'
#
loop_
_entity.id
_entity.type
_entity.pdbx_description
1 polymer ?
#
loop_
_entity_poly.entity_id
_entity_poly.type
_entity_poly.pdbx_seq_one_letter_code
_entity_poly.pdbx_strand_id
1 'polypeptide(L)' 'FGLGHSPSRSLVKGLARATNGRFVFIPPNTSVDVHVGEQLQKALQSCITNIKVKWNLATDVTSAPTKMPPVYANDRLIAY' A
#
# COMPACT_ATOMS: atom_id res chain seq x y z
N PHE A 1 8.72 3.58 -6.51
CA PHE A 1 8.91 4.98 -6.92
C PHE A 1 8.88 5.06 -8.44
N GLY A 2 8.49 6.20 -9.01
CA GLY A 2 8.77 6.54 -10.41
C GLY A 2 9.57 7.83 -10.47
N LEU A 3 10.78 7.79 -11.02
CA LEU A 3 11.68 8.95 -11.12
C LEU A 3 11.51 9.66 -12.46
N GLY A 4 11.28 10.97 -12.43
CA GLY A 4 11.09 11.79 -13.62
C GLY A 4 9.92 11.32 -14.49
N HIS A 5 10.13 11.32 -15.81
CA HIS A 5 9.10 11.01 -16.80
C HIS A 5 9.19 9.61 -17.40
N SER A 6 10.29 8.89 -17.17
CA SER A 6 10.57 7.61 -17.85
C SER A 6 9.71 6.43 -17.35
N PRO A 7 9.42 6.26 -16.05
CA PRO A 7 8.71 5.08 -15.58
C PRO A 7 7.23 5.05 -15.98
N SER A 8 6.77 3.87 -16.38
CA SER A 8 5.35 3.63 -16.66
C SER A 8 4.51 3.87 -15.41
N ARG A 9 3.61 4.85 -15.51
CA ARG A 9 2.72 5.22 -14.40
C ARG A 9 1.73 4.11 -14.07
N SER A 10 1.24 3.39 -15.07
CA SER A 10 0.30 2.29 -14.88
C SER A 10 0.94 1.12 -14.15
N LEU A 11 2.17 0.76 -14.52
CA LEU A 11 2.90 -0.34 -13.88
C LEU A 11 3.24 -0.03 -12.41
N VAL A 12 3.79 1.15 -12.13
CA VAL A 12 4.13 1.54 -10.74
C VAL A 12 2.89 1.58 -9.84
N LYS A 13 1.77 2.11 -10.35
CA LYS A 13 0.49 2.11 -9.63
C LYS A 13 -0.06 0.70 -9.44
N GLY A 14 0.02 -0.14 -10.48
CA GLY A 14 -0.44 -1.53 -10.44
C GLY A 14 0.33 -2.34 -9.41
N LEU A 15 1.66 -2.21 -9.40
CA LEU A 15 2.52 -2.89 -8.43
C LEU A 15 2.19 -2.49 -6.99
N ALA A 16 2.03 -1.19 -6.72
CA ALA A 16 1.67 -0.71 -5.39
C ALA A 16 0.31 -1.27 -4.92
N ARG A 17 -0.68 -1.35 -5.81
CA ARG A 17 -1.99 -1.97 -5.48
C ARG A 17 -1.87 -3.46 -5.18
N ALA A 18 -1.10 -4.19 -5.99
CA ALA A 18 -0.92 -5.63 -5.84
C ALA A 18 -0.21 -6.01 -4.53
N THR A 19 0.65 -5.13 -4.00
CA THR A 19 1.41 -5.36 -2.76
C THR A 19 0.81 -4.68 -1.53
N ASN A 20 -0.35 -4.01 -1.66
CA ASN A 20 -0.86 -3.06 -0.67
C ASN A 20 0.19 -2.03 -0.21
N GLY A 21 1.08 -1.65 -1.13
CA GLY A 21 2.12 -0.66 -0.94
C GLY A 21 1.69 0.73 -1.40
N ARG A 22 2.58 1.70 -1.20
CA ARG A 22 2.41 3.09 -1.66
C ARG A 22 3.35 3.38 -2.82
N PHE A 23 3.01 4.40 -3.60
CA PHE A 23 3.86 4.89 -4.68
C PHE A 23 4.00 6.40 -4.61
N VAL A 24 5.14 6.89 -5.08
CA VAL A 24 5.43 8.31 -5.32
C VAL A 24 6.10 8.44 -6.67
N PHE A 25 5.67 9.45 -7.44
CA PHE A 25 6.38 9.91 -8.62
C PHE A 25 7.20 11.14 -8.24
N ILE A 26 8.52 11.04 -8.32
CA ILE A 26 9.46 12.10 -7.98
C ILE A 26 9.75 12.89 -9.26
N PRO A 27 9.45 14.19 -9.32
CA PRO A 27 9.74 15.02 -10.49
C PRO A 27 11.24 15.06 -10.84
N PRO A 28 11.62 15.43 -12.07
CA PRO A 28 13.02 15.74 -12.36
C PRO A 28 13.47 16.97 -11.56
N ASN A 29 14.77 17.04 -11.26
CA ASN A 29 15.41 18.16 -10.54
C ASN A 29 14.90 18.41 -9.11
N THR A 30 14.23 17.44 -8.49
CA THR A 30 13.88 17.47 -7.07
C THR A 30 14.75 16.52 -6.26
N SER A 31 14.92 16.80 -4.96
CA SER A 31 15.66 15.95 -4.03
C SER A 31 14.95 14.60 -3.86
N VAL A 32 15.62 13.53 -4.29
CA VAL A 32 15.10 12.14 -4.18
C VAL A 32 15.10 11.69 -2.71
N ASP A 33 16.12 12.09 -1.97
CA ASP A 33 16.33 11.75 -0.56
C ASP A 33 15.18 12.21 0.34
N VAL A 34 14.65 13.42 0.14
CA VAL A 34 13.46 13.91 0.86
C VAL A 34 12.27 12.99 0.63
N HIS A 35 11.95 12.66 -0.62
CA HIS A 35 10.81 11.80 -0.94
C HIS A 35 10.98 10.35 -0.44
N VAL A 36 12.21 9.85 -0.44
CA VAL A 36 12.51 8.52 0.13
C VAL A 36 12.33 8.55 1.65
N GLY A 37 12.84 9.59 2.32
CA GLY A 37 12.69 9.78 3.77
C GLY A 37 11.22 9.86 4.19
N GLU A 38 10.40 10.63 3.48
CA GLU A 38 8.96 10.72 3.75
C GLU A 38 8.23 9.38 3.57
N GLN A 39 8.54 8.63 2.51
CA GLN A 39 7.94 7.31 2.30
C GLN A 39 8.39 6.30 3.35
N LEU A 40 9.65 6.36 3.77
CA LEU A 40 10.17 5.52 4.84
C LEU A 40 9.51 5.85 6.17
N GLN A 41 9.39 7.13 6.52
CA GLN A 41 8.69 7.56 7.74
C GLN A 41 7.25 7.02 7.77
N LYS A 42 6.53 7.10 6.64
CA LYS A 42 5.19 6.53 6.50
C LYS A 42 5.17 5.01 6.66
N ALA A 43 6.17 4.31 6.13
CA ALA A 43 6.29 2.86 6.23
C ALA A 43 6.62 2.39 7.66
N LEU A 44 7.35 3.21 8.45
CA LEU A 44 7.68 2.91 9.84
C LEU A 44 6.52 3.18 10.81
N GLN A 45 5.51 3.95 10.41
CA GLN A 45 4.32 4.24 11.20
C GLN A 45 3.21 3.20 11.01
N SER A 46 3.56 1.91 10.95
CA SER A 46 2.54 0.85 10.96
C SER A 46 1.86 0.82 12.32
N CYS A 47 0.53 0.93 12.34
CA CYS A 47 -0.24 1.01 13.58
C CYS A 47 -0.86 -0.34 13.95
N ILE A 48 -1.26 -1.14 12.95
CA ILE A 48 -1.92 -2.42 13.16
C ILE A 48 -1.37 -3.46 12.19
N THR A 49 -0.76 -4.51 12.73
CA THR A 49 -0.15 -5.62 11.99
C THR A 49 -0.83 -6.95 12.32
N ASN A 50 -0.65 -7.98 11.46
CA ASN A 50 -1.19 -9.33 11.66
C ASN A 50 -2.73 -9.39 11.78
N ILE A 51 -3.41 -8.64 10.92
CA ILE A 51 -4.87 -8.54 10.94
C ILE A 51 -5.47 -9.81 10.35
N LYS A 52 -6.37 -10.43 11.13
CA LYS A 52 -7.19 -11.57 10.71
C LYS A 52 -8.66 -11.18 10.77
N VAL A 53 -9.38 -11.43 9.68
CA VAL A 53 -10.82 -11.18 9.61
C VAL A 53 -11.55 -12.51 9.74
N LYS A 54 -12.45 -12.58 10.72
CA LYS A 54 -13.35 -13.71 10.91
C LYS A 54 -14.71 -13.33 10.34
N TRP A 55 -15.02 -13.87 9.17
CA TRP A 55 -16.34 -13.73 8.54
C TRP A 55 -17.31 -14.70 9.20
N ASN A 56 -18.38 -14.19 9.80
CA ASN A 56 -19.45 -15.02 10.37
C ASN A 56 -20.58 -15.09 9.35
N LEU A 57 -20.42 -15.95 8.35
CA LEU A 57 -21.37 -16.12 7.25
C LEU A 57 -22.13 -17.43 7.47
N ALA A 58 -23.44 -17.42 7.22
CA ALA A 58 -24.30 -18.60 7.35
C ALA A 58 -24.11 -19.63 6.21
N THR A 59 -23.22 -19.33 5.26
CA THR A 59 -22.98 -20.12 4.06
C THR A 59 -21.48 -20.21 3.83
N ASP A 60 -21.02 -21.36 3.36
CA ASP A 60 -19.62 -21.56 2.99
C ASP A 60 -19.29 -20.70 1.76
N VAL A 61 -18.36 -19.76 1.92
CA VAL A 61 -17.92 -18.87 0.85
C VAL A 61 -16.58 -19.35 0.29
N THR A 62 -16.51 -19.46 -1.04
CA THR A 62 -15.35 -19.98 -1.76
C THR A 62 -14.16 -19.02 -1.77
N SER A 63 -14.40 -17.71 -1.62
CA SER A 63 -13.35 -16.70 -1.55
C SER A 63 -13.77 -15.52 -0.67
N ALA A 64 -13.28 -15.50 0.58
CA ALA A 64 -13.36 -14.34 1.46
C ALA A 64 -11.97 -14.07 2.05
N PRO A 65 -11.47 -12.82 1.99
CA PRO A 65 -10.11 -12.52 2.42
C PRO A 65 -9.97 -12.68 3.94
N THR A 66 -9.21 -13.69 4.39
CA THR A 66 -9.02 -13.98 5.83
C THR A 66 -7.83 -13.25 6.43
N LYS A 67 -6.79 -13.00 5.63
CA LYS A 67 -5.59 -12.25 6.02
C LYS A 67 -5.63 -10.87 5.39
N MET A 68 -5.37 -9.85 6.20
CA MET A 68 -5.33 -8.48 5.73
C MET A 68 -3.91 -7.92 5.81
N PRO A 69 -3.54 -7.03 4.88
CA PRO A 69 -2.28 -6.34 4.95
C PRO A 69 -2.25 -5.34 6.14
N PRO A 70 -1.06 -4.88 6.57
CA PRO A 70 -0.93 -3.92 7.67
C PRO A 70 -1.67 -2.62 7.39
N VAL A 71 -2.20 -2.00 8.45
CA VAL A 71 -2.79 -0.65 8.41
C VAL A 71 -1.80 0.34 8.99
N TYR A 72 -1.44 1.33 8.17
CA TYR A 72 -0.53 2.42 8.52
C TYR A 72 -1.30 3.60 9.09
N ALA A 73 -0.61 4.48 9.83
CA ALA A 73 -1.20 5.71 10.34
C ALA A 73 -1.92 6.51 9.23
N ASN A 74 -3.13 6.98 9.54
CA ASN A 74 -4.01 7.74 8.64
C ASN A 74 -4.43 6.99 7.37
N ASP A 75 -4.35 5.65 7.34
CA ASP A 75 -4.81 4.83 6.22
C ASP A 75 -6.18 4.19 6.48
N ARG A 76 -6.87 3.77 5.41
CA ARG A 76 -8.17 3.09 5.50
C ARG A 76 -8.15 1.78 4.70
N LEU A 77 -8.27 0.67 5.41
CA LEU A 77 -8.45 -0.66 4.81
C LEU A 77 -9.93 -0.94 4.56
N ILE A 78 -10.27 -1.32 3.32
CA ILE A 78 -11.61 -1.78 2.93
C ILE A 78 -11.47 -3.18 2.36
N ALA A 79 -12.24 -4.13 2.90
CA ALA A 79 -12.35 -5.49 2.39
C ALA A 79 -13.79 -5.72 1.91
N TYR A 80 -13.92 -6.48 0.81
CA TYR A 80 -15.19 -6.92 0.23
C TYR A 80 -15.24 -8.44 0.19
#